data_AF-A0A3S4XG07-F1
#
_entry.id   AF-A0A3S4XG07-F1
#
_cell.length_a   1.000
_cell.length_b   1.000
_cell.length_c   1.000
_cell.angle_alpha   90.00
_cell.angle_beta   90.00
_cell.angle_gamma   90.00
#
_symmetry.space_group_name_H-M   'P 1'
#
loop_
_entity.id
_entity.type
_entity.pdbx_description
1 polymer ?
#
loop_
_entity_poly.entity_id
_entity_poly.type
_entity_poly.pdbx_seq_one_letter_code
_entity_poly.pdbx_strand_id
1 'polypeptide(L)'
;MKKILFLETDFGKLFYHNVYAFYGEPVVFTAFNEYRQFFFCYSLGLDDEQENDLWLIMPISEDKKNRLEQKDIPVIAMMKGDGCEHIKLIKLNLETGIKEESWISTRNYPYLMPSDNVYITENINWDDTRPYTHKIRIDARNLTSNKLNEITMLFSNVIKSIFSKNNVRVNLFPQDAIHGSFVFRVKTKYEGNARQEDRDNSYSDLLDFNDINRFEEILDNKSLDIKSTWKLLHLIKSYNGVIQFIDENTTKKLLDINSELAGNLLNLVDSKLDSYLDSTMVPQANDLDRIKKYLDILKSDNVVTEDRLGVSERQINYYRDACYLLGLINEKYNYLTPIGNRITEITDQNEYLKILKRQFENSECGYLWMKNQQVATILDIDPDSAEQFLLDNASGLSNTTSRRRASTLKIWVTKFKTIQ
;
A
#
# COMPACT_ATOMS: atom_id res chain seq x y z
N MET A 1 14.69 25.07 2.70
CA MET A 1 15.98 24.37 2.65
C MET A 1 16.91 25.11 3.59
N LYS A 2 17.07 24.61 4.80
CA LYS A 2 17.97 25.21 5.79
C LYS A 2 19.33 24.56 5.59
N LYS A 3 20.22 25.20 4.84
CA LYS A 3 21.60 24.73 4.69
C LYS A 3 22.36 25.05 5.96
N ILE A 4 22.58 24.05 6.79
CA ILE A 4 23.37 24.18 8.02
C ILE A 4 24.77 23.70 7.70
N LEU A 5 25.73 24.63 7.69
CA LEU A 5 27.14 24.32 7.44
C LEU A 5 27.66 23.46 8.60
N PHE A 6 28.27 22.32 8.27
CA PHE A 6 29.05 21.53 9.21
C PHE A 6 30.49 22.03 9.22
N LEU A 7 31.19 21.88 8.09
CA LEU A 7 32.61 22.20 7.98
C LEU A 7 32.98 22.49 6.53
N GLU A 8 33.96 23.37 6.32
CA GLU A 8 34.64 23.52 5.04
C GLU A 8 35.87 22.62 5.03
N THR A 9 36.07 21.81 3.99
CA THR A 9 37.21 20.88 3.84
C THR A 9 37.72 20.90 2.40
N ASP A 10 38.75 20.13 2.06
CA ASP A 10 39.12 19.97 0.63
C ASP A 10 38.00 19.35 -0.24
N PHE A 11 36.95 18.77 0.37
CA PHE A 11 35.75 18.33 -0.34
C PHE A 11 34.76 19.46 -0.63
N GLY A 12 35.11 20.70 -0.26
CA GLY A 12 34.26 21.88 -0.27
C GLY A 12 33.51 22.08 1.04
N LYS A 13 32.48 22.92 0.99
CA LYS A 13 31.59 23.19 2.13
C LYS A 13 30.60 22.05 2.30
N LEU A 14 30.70 21.35 3.43
CA LEU A 14 29.82 20.25 3.79
C LEU A 14 28.65 20.76 4.61
N PHE A 15 27.44 20.48 4.16
CA PHE A 15 26.20 20.84 4.84
C PHE A 15 25.54 19.58 5.40
N TYR A 16 25.01 19.65 6.63
CA TYR A 16 24.25 18.56 7.23
C TYR A 16 23.09 18.13 6.32
N HIS A 17 22.84 16.83 6.23
CA HIS A 17 21.75 16.24 5.45
C HIS A 17 20.83 15.38 6.32
N ASN A 18 21.28 14.18 6.71
CA ASN A 18 20.54 13.27 7.58
C ASN A 18 21.37 12.93 8.81
N VAL A 19 20.78 13.03 10.01
CA VAL A 19 21.42 12.68 11.29
C VAL A 19 20.92 11.33 11.76
N TYR A 20 21.85 10.46 12.15
CA TYR A 20 21.57 9.07 12.55
C TYR A 20 21.81 8.80 14.03
N ALA A 21 22.65 9.61 14.67
CA ALA A 21 22.89 9.58 16.10
C ALA A 21 23.20 10.99 16.62
N PHE A 22 22.69 11.30 17.80
CA PHE A 22 22.80 12.61 18.44
C PHE A 22 23.17 12.43 19.92
N TYR A 23 24.19 13.15 20.38
CA TYR A 23 24.63 13.17 21.78
C TYR A 23 25.09 14.58 22.15
N GLY A 24 24.15 15.43 22.57
CA GLY A 24 24.38 16.89 22.70
C GLY A 24 24.49 17.61 21.35
N GLU A 25 25.13 16.96 20.37
CA GLU A 25 25.28 17.37 18.98
C GLU A 25 25.20 16.16 18.02
N PRO A 26 25.04 16.36 16.69
CA PRO A 26 25.04 15.27 15.72
C PRO A 26 26.40 14.57 15.65
N VAL A 27 26.48 13.29 16.02
CA VAL A 27 27.75 12.53 16.06
C VAL A 27 27.93 11.55 14.90
N VAL A 28 26.82 11.13 14.27
CA VAL A 28 26.85 10.31 13.06
C VAL A 28 25.81 10.83 12.08
N PHE A 29 26.24 11.22 10.89
CA PHE A 29 25.35 11.83 9.91
C PHE A 29 25.88 11.69 8.48
N THR A 30 25.04 12.03 7.51
CA THR A 30 25.49 12.36 6.15
C THR A 30 25.50 13.86 5.93
N ALA A 31 26.44 14.31 5.12
CA ALA A 31 26.51 15.66 4.61
C ALA A 31 26.51 15.65 3.08
N PHE A 32 26.21 16.79 2.46
CA PHE A 32 26.47 17.01 1.04
C PHE A 32 27.28 18.27 0.81
N ASN A 33 28.07 18.29 -0.26
CA ASN A 33 28.80 19.50 -0.67
C ASN A 33 27.99 20.36 -1.68
N GLU A 34 28.56 21.49 -2.09
CA GLU A 34 27.94 22.39 -3.07
C GLU A 34 27.57 21.72 -4.40
N TYR A 35 28.22 20.60 -4.73
CA TYR A 35 27.98 19.78 -5.92
C TYR A 35 27.02 18.61 -5.70
N ARG A 36 26.36 18.53 -4.53
CA ARG A 36 25.45 17.44 -4.12
C ARG A 36 26.10 16.05 -4.06
N GLN A 37 27.40 15.99 -3.85
CA GLN A 37 28.08 14.72 -3.52
C GLN A 37 27.83 14.40 -2.06
N PHE A 38 27.54 13.14 -1.74
CA PHE A 38 27.27 12.69 -0.38
C PHE A 38 28.54 12.29 0.35
N PHE A 39 28.59 12.61 1.64
CA PHE A 39 29.66 12.25 2.55
C PHE A 39 29.06 11.61 3.80
N PHE A 40 29.73 10.58 4.31
CA PHE A 40 29.46 10.03 5.63
C PHE A 40 30.40 10.69 6.63
N CYS A 41 29.86 11.14 7.76
CA CYS A 41 30.60 11.82 8.82
C CYS A 41 30.38 11.08 10.14
N TYR A 42 31.47 10.75 10.82
CA TYR A 42 31.48 9.99 12.06
C TYR A 42 32.42 10.65 13.07
N SER A 43 31.90 11.04 14.23
CA SER A 43 32.69 11.58 15.34
C SER A 43 33.45 10.46 16.05
N LEU A 44 34.73 10.70 16.29
CA LEU A 44 35.58 9.88 17.17
C LEU A 44 35.62 10.44 18.60
N GLY A 45 34.92 11.54 18.85
CA GLY A 45 34.99 12.30 20.09
C GLY A 45 36.25 13.15 20.18
N LEU A 46 36.59 13.54 21.40
CA LEU A 46 37.79 14.32 21.68
C LEU A 46 39.04 13.43 21.67
N ASP A 47 40.17 14.02 21.32
CA ASP A 47 41.47 13.39 21.52
C ASP A 47 41.84 13.27 23.01
N ASP A 48 42.93 12.56 23.29
CA ASP A 48 43.37 12.26 24.67
C ASP A 48 43.63 13.53 25.49
N GLU A 49 44.04 14.61 24.83
CA GLU A 49 44.31 15.93 25.44
C GLU A 49 43.03 16.76 25.64
N GLN A 50 41.90 16.31 25.09
CA GLN A 50 40.59 16.99 25.10
C GLN A 50 40.58 18.37 24.43
N GLU A 51 41.57 18.65 23.58
CA GLU A 51 41.70 19.92 22.89
C GLU A 51 41.10 19.88 21.48
N ASN A 52 41.08 18.70 20.87
CA ASN A 52 40.69 18.54 19.48
C ASN A 52 39.51 17.58 19.34
N ASP A 53 38.50 18.00 18.58
CA ASP A 53 37.39 17.16 18.15
C ASP A 53 37.76 16.44 16.85
N LEU A 54 37.57 15.12 16.83
CA LEU A 54 38.07 14.23 15.81
C LEU A 54 36.94 13.69 14.94
N TRP A 55 37.08 13.82 13.62
CA TRP A 55 36.05 13.38 12.66
C TRP A 55 36.62 12.52 11.55
N LEU A 56 35.90 11.45 11.23
CA LEU A 56 36.08 10.68 10.00
C LEU A 56 35.09 11.15 8.94
N ILE A 57 35.59 11.52 7.77
CA ILE A 57 34.80 11.98 6.63
C ILE A 57 35.17 11.15 5.41
N MET A 58 34.16 10.59 4.73
CA MET A 58 34.37 9.90 3.47
C MET A 58 33.28 10.16 2.44
N PRO A 59 33.62 10.23 1.14
CA PRO A 59 32.62 10.25 0.08
C PRO A 59 31.88 8.91 0.04
N ILE A 60 30.58 8.96 -0.19
CA ILE A 60 29.72 7.78 -0.32
C ILE A 60 28.80 7.90 -1.54
N SER A 61 28.41 6.76 -2.11
CA SER A 61 27.35 6.72 -3.10
C SER A 61 25.97 6.86 -2.44
N GLU A 62 24.99 7.29 -3.22
CA GLU A 62 23.58 7.30 -2.81
C GLU A 62 23.08 5.89 -2.48
N ASP A 63 23.55 4.85 -3.19
CA ASP A 63 23.26 3.46 -2.87
C ASP A 63 23.77 3.07 -1.46
N LYS A 64 25.03 3.40 -1.14
CA LYS A 64 25.61 3.06 0.17
C LYS A 64 24.89 3.80 1.30
N LYS A 65 24.53 5.07 1.09
CA LYS A 65 23.66 5.84 1.99
C LYS A 65 22.31 5.14 2.18
N ASN A 66 21.64 4.76 1.09
CA ASN A 66 20.34 4.10 1.14
C ASN A 66 20.41 2.77 1.92
N ARG A 67 21.45 1.97 1.72
CA ARG A 67 21.66 0.71 2.46
C ARG A 67 21.86 0.94 3.97
N LEU A 68 22.59 1.98 4.36
CA LEU A 68 22.70 2.39 5.77
C LEU A 68 21.33 2.79 6.34
N GLU A 69 20.61 3.67 5.63
CA GLU A 69 19.28 4.15 6.01
C GLU A 69 18.20 3.06 6.06
N GLN A 70 18.47 1.92 5.42
CA GLN A 70 17.63 0.72 5.42
C GLN A 70 18.08 -0.33 6.43
N LYS A 71 19.16 -0.08 7.16
CA LYS A 71 19.80 -1.02 8.08
C LYS A 71 20.23 -2.34 7.41
N ASP A 72 20.54 -2.28 6.11
CA ASP A 72 21.11 -3.41 5.38
C ASP A 72 22.61 -3.55 5.62
N ILE A 73 23.26 -2.47 6.07
CA ILE A 73 24.66 -2.45 6.47
C ILE A 73 24.82 -1.75 7.82
N PRO A 74 25.76 -2.21 8.67
CA PRO A 74 26.06 -1.55 9.92
C PRO A 74 26.81 -0.23 9.67
N VAL A 75 26.85 0.64 10.68
CA VAL A 75 27.57 1.93 10.66
C VAL A 75 29.03 1.73 10.24
N ILE A 76 29.69 0.70 10.76
CA ILE A 76 31.10 0.42 10.45
C ILE A 76 31.34 0.06 8.99
N ALA A 77 30.36 -0.52 8.28
CA ALA A 77 30.46 -0.82 6.86
C ALA A 77 30.40 0.44 5.99
N MET A 78 30.03 1.59 6.54
CA MET A 78 30.27 2.87 5.87
C MET A 78 31.76 3.12 5.76
N MET A 79 32.48 2.92 6.86
CA MET A 79 33.91 3.23 7.05
C MET A 79 34.84 2.08 6.61
N LYS A 80 34.36 0.84 6.58
CA LYS A 80 35.05 -0.34 6.04
C LYS A 80 34.42 -0.71 4.69
N GLY A 81 35.18 -0.73 3.59
CA GLY A 81 34.61 -1.17 2.31
C GLY A 81 35.59 -1.27 1.16
N ASP A 82 35.30 -2.21 0.26
CA ASP A 82 36.16 -2.90 -0.73
C ASP A 82 36.82 -2.03 -1.84
N GLY A 83 36.85 -0.71 -1.69
CA GLY A 83 37.49 0.20 -2.66
C GLY A 83 37.95 1.54 -2.10
N CYS A 84 37.81 1.78 -0.79
CA CYS A 84 38.23 3.03 -0.15
C CYS A 84 39.37 2.72 0.83
N GLU A 85 40.61 2.79 0.34
CA GLU A 85 41.80 2.45 1.14
C GLU A 85 42.13 3.50 2.20
N HIS A 86 41.62 4.72 2.01
CA HIS A 86 41.90 5.87 2.87
C HIS A 86 40.62 6.64 3.18
N ILE A 87 40.49 7.07 4.42
CA ILE A 87 39.43 7.95 4.91
C ILE A 87 40.06 9.24 5.44
N LYS A 88 39.32 10.35 5.34
CA LYS A 88 39.81 11.64 5.79
C LYS A 88 39.58 11.76 7.29
N LEU A 89 40.64 12.04 8.03
CA LEU A 89 40.62 12.41 9.44
C LEU A 89 40.74 13.93 9.53
N ILE A 90 39.79 14.55 10.22
CA ILE A 90 39.82 15.94 10.59
C ILE A 90 40.08 16.04 12.09
N LYS A 91 40.99 16.93 12.48
CA LYS A 91 41.15 17.38 13.86
C LYS A 91 40.76 18.84 13.94
N LEU A 92 39.80 19.19 14.78
CA LEU A 92 39.35 20.56 14.98
C LEU A 92 39.68 20.99 16.40
N ASN A 93 40.60 21.93 16.55
CA ASN A 93 40.94 22.49 17.85
C ASN A 93 39.79 23.37 18.36
N LEU A 94 39.27 23.04 19.54
CA LEU A 94 38.07 23.66 20.09
C LEU A 94 38.29 25.10 20.56
N GLU A 95 39.52 25.46 20.95
CA GLU A 95 39.85 26.80 21.43
C GLU A 95 40.17 27.77 20.29
N THR A 96 40.99 27.33 19.35
CA THR A 96 41.52 28.18 18.27
C THR A 96 40.66 28.11 17.00
N GLY A 97 39.83 27.08 16.84
CA GLY A 97 39.10 26.78 15.62
C GLY A 97 39.99 26.33 14.46
N ILE A 98 41.29 26.12 14.71
CA ILE A 98 42.23 25.61 13.70
C ILE A 98 41.88 24.16 13.40
N LYS A 99 41.87 23.84 12.11
CA LYS A 99 41.51 22.53 11.60
C LYS A 99 42.68 21.93 10.83
N GLU A 100 43.04 20.71 11.19
CA GLU A 100 44.03 19.89 10.51
C GLU A 100 43.34 18.76 9.74
N GLU A 101 43.84 18.47 8.53
CA GLU A 101 43.28 17.43 7.67
C GLU A 101 44.35 16.41 7.30
N SER A 102 44.03 15.13 7.43
CA SER A 102 44.94 14.04 7.10
C SER A 102 44.19 12.85 6.53
N TRP A 103 44.91 11.93 5.88
CA TRP A 103 44.35 10.69 5.36
C TRP A 103 44.87 9.52 6.18
N ILE A 104 43.97 8.66 6.67
CA ILE A 104 44.31 7.45 7.42
C ILE A 104 43.84 6.21 6.67
N SER A 105 44.55 5.09 6.85
CA SER A 105 44.19 3.83 6.19
C SER A 105 42.95 3.20 6.82
N THR A 106 42.03 2.72 6.00
CA THR A 106 40.82 2.00 6.45
C THR A 106 41.10 0.53 6.81
N ARG A 107 42.32 0.03 6.53
CA ARG A 107 42.73 -1.34 6.86
C ARG A 107 43.01 -1.52 8.35
N ASN A 108 43.62 -0.52 8.97
CA ASN A 108 43.99 -0.50 10.38
C ASN A 108 43.62 0.86 10.98
N TYR A 109 42.44 0.94 11.58
CA TYR A 109 42.03 2.12 12.32
C TYR A 109 42.83 2.25 13.62
N PRO A 110 43.44 3.40 13.91
CA PRO A 110 44.13 3.64 15.18
C PRO A 110 43.15 4.00 16.32
N TYR A 111 41.84 3.98 16.06
CA TYR A 111 40.79 4.37 16.99
C TYR A 111 39.81 3.23 17.24
N LEU A 112 39.09 3.29 18.35
CA LEU A 112 37.99 2.37 18.65
C LEU A 112 36.85 2.60 17.65
N MET A 113 36.50 1.54 16.93
CA MET A 113 35.43 1.55 15.94
C MET A 113 34.17 0.88 16.48
N PRO A 114 32.98 1.28 16.01
CA PRO A 114 31.74 0.57 16.35
C PRO A 114 31.80 -0.88 15.86
N SER A 115 31.19 -1.78 16.62
CA SER A 115 31.11 -3.20 16.26
C SER A 115 30.24 -3.43 15.02
N ASP A 116 30.46 -4.57 14.35
CA ASP A 116 29.80 -4.91 13.08
C ASP A 116 28.28 -5.16 13.21
N ASN A 117 27.72 -5.10 14.42
CA ASN A 117 26.30 -5.20 14.72
C ASN A 117 25.64 -3.86 15.09
N VAL A 118 26.36 -2.74 15.01
CA VAL A 118 25.80 -1.40 15.29
C VAL A 118 25.13 -0.85 14.02
N TYR A 119 23.82 -0.70 14.07
CA TYR A 119 23.00 -0.08 13.02
C TYR A 119 22.44 1.26 13.50
N ILE A 120 22.06 2.11 12.56
CA ILE A 120 21.39 3.37 12.89
C ILE A 120 20.06 3.11 13.60
N THR A 121 19.72 3.99 14.55
CA THR A 121 18.43 3.94 15.26
C THR A 121 17.43 4.94 14.67
N GLU A 122 17.92 6.04 14.14
CA GLU A 122 17.12 7.13 13.59
C GLU A 122 17.71 7.60 12.26
N ASN A 123 16.95 8.36 11.51
CA ASN A 123 17.33 8.98 10.24
C ASN A 123 16.62 10.33 10.11
N ILE A 124 17.01 11.26 10.99
CA ILE A 124 16.43 12.59 11.10
C ILE A 124 16.82 13.41 9.86
N ASN A 125 15.81 13.85 9.11
CA ASN A 125 15.97 14.76 7.98
C ASN A 125 16.30 16.17 8.48
N TRP A 126 17.58 16.52 8.52
CA TRP A 126 18.06 17.74 9.19
C TRP A 126 17.96 19.00 8.32
N ASP A 127 17.95 18.84 7.00
CA ASP A 127 17.92 19.95 6.03
C ASP A 127 16.52 20.27 5.48
N ASP A 128 15.51 19.52 5.93
CA ASP A 128 14.11 19.55 5.48
C ASP A 128 13.93 19.30 3.97
N THR A 129 14.86 18.58 3.32
CA THR A 129 14.81 18.35 1.86
C THR A 129 14.15 17.03 1.46
N ARG A 130 14.09 16.04 2.37
CA ARG A 130 13.46 14.74 2.10
C ARG A 130 12.00 14.91 1.64
N PRO A 131 11.66 14.51 0.40
CA PRO A 131 10.32 14.73 -0.13
C PRO A 131 9.28 13.70 0.33
N TYR A 132 9.72 12.62 0.97
CA TYR A 132 8.94 11.47 1.43
C TYR A 132 8.99 11.31 2.95
N THR A 133 7.99 10.65 3.52
CA THR A 133 7.86 10.42 4.97
C THR A 133 8.05 8.96 5.37
N HIS A 134 7.77 8.04 4.45
CA HIS A 134 7.85 6.59 4.68
C HIS A 134 8.43 5.87 3.47
N LYS A 135 8.72 4.59 3.66
CA LYS A 135 9.01 3.65 2.57
C LYS A 135 8.26 2.35 2.74
N ILE A 136 8.04 1.68 1.62
CA ILE A 136 7.56 0.31 1.53
C ILE A 136 8.72 -0.54 1.05
N ARG A 137 9.07 -1.59 1.81
CA ARG A 137 10.07 -2.58 1.41
C ARG A 137 9.37 -3.89 1.10
N ILE A 138 9.69 -4.48 -0.05
CA ILE A 138 9.20 -5.80 -0.47
C ILE A 138 10.42 -6.68 -0.73
N ASP A 139 10.59 -7.71 0.09
CA ASP A 139 11.60 -8.76 -0.11
C ASP A 139 10.87 -10.06 -0.44
N ALA A 140 11.20 -10.70 -1.56
CA ALA A 140 10.59 -11.95 -1.94
C ALA A 140 11.46 -12.69 -2.96
N ARG A 141 11.45 -14.03 -2.90
CA ARG A 141 12.23 -14.87 -3.81
C ARG A 141 11.50 -15.08 -5.13
N ASN A 142 12.25 -15.04 -6.24
CA ASN A 142 11.78 -15.38 -7.59
C ASN A 142 10.55 -14.61 -8.07
N LEU A 143 10.42 -13.33 -7.67
CA LEU A 143 9.26 -12.53 -8.01
C LEU A 143 9.40 -11.91 -9.41
N THR A 144 8.43 -12.16 -10.29
CA THR A 144 8.36 -11.49 -11.60
C THR A 144 7.90 -10.04 -11.44
N SER A 145 8.25 -9.15 -12.39
CA SER A 145 7.83 -7.74 -12.36
C SER A 145 6.30 -7.58 -12.30
N ASN A 146 5.55 -8.45 -12.98
CA ASN A 146 4.09 -8.43 -12.93
C ASN A 146 3.55 -8.75 -11.53
N LYS A 147 4.13 -9.75 -10.86
CA LYS A 147 3.74 -10.10 -9.48
C LYS A 147 4.15 -9.03 -8.48
N LEU A 148 5.28 -8.38 -8.69
CA LEU A 148 5.73 -7.28 -7.84
C LEU A 148 4.74 -6.12 -7.90
N ASN A 149 4.34 -5.74 -9.11
CA ASN A 149 3.35 -4.70 -9.32
C ASN A 149 2.01 -5.06 -8.68
N GLU A 150 1.58 -6.32 -8.81
CA GLU A 150 0.35 -6.82 -8.19
C GLU A 150 0.40 -6.72 -6.65
N ILE A 151 1.48 -7.20 -6.01
CA ILE A 151 1.69 -7.08 -4.55
C ILE A 151 1.70 -5.60 -4.14
N THR A 152 2.45 -4.77 -4.87
CA THR A 152 2.58 -3.34 -4.59
C THR A 152 1.23 -2.63 -4.66
N MET A 153 0.40 -2.92 -5.66
CA MET A 153 -0.95 -2.36 -5.80
C MET A 153 -1.86 -2.79 -4.66
N LEU A 154 -1.90 -4.08 -4.34
CA LEU A 154 -2.74 -4.60 -3.27
C LEU A 154 -2.35 -4.01 -1.91
N PHE A 155 -1.05 -3.97 -1.61
CA PHE A 155 -0.54 -3.37 -0.38
C PHE A 155 -0.81 -1.87 -0.33
N SER A 156 -0.63 -1.16 -1.44
CA SER A 156 -0.98 0.27 -1.55
C SER A 156 -2.45 0.53 -1.23
N ASN A 157 -3.35 -0.36 -1.65
CA ASN A 157 -4.77 -0.24 -1.34
C ASN A 157 -5.04 -0.43 0.15
N VAL A 158 -4.41 -1.41 0.80
CA VAL A 158 -4.49 -1.61 2.26
C VAL A 158 -4.05 -0.36 3.00
N ILE A 159 -2.86 0.17 2.68
CA ILE A 159 -2.33 1.39 3.30
C ILE A 159 -3.28 2.57 3.06
N LYS A 160 -3.72 2.80 1.82
CA LYS A 160 -4.66 3.89 1.52
C LYS A 160 -5.96 3.77 2.31
N SER A 161 -6.49 2.56 2.46
CA SER A 161 -7.73 2.32 3.20
C SER A 161 -7.57 2.71 4.67
N ILE A 162 -6.50 2.23 5.32
CA ILE A 162 -6.19 2.52 6.72
C ILE A 162 -6.00 4.03 6.96
N PHE A 163 -5.22 4.70 6.11
CA PHE A 163 -5.00 6.15 6.28
C PHE A 163 -6.26 6.98 5.95
N SER A 164 -7.06 6.57 4.96
CA SER A 164 -8.27 7.29 4.56
C SER A 164 -9.36 7.28 5.64
N LYS A 165 -9.45 6.19 6.43
CA LYS A 165 -10.31 6.09 7.62
C LYS A 165 -10.05 7.24 8.60
N ASN A 166 -8.80 7.67 8.70
CA ASN A 166 -8.36 8.76 9.58
C ASN A 166 -8.13 10.07 8.80
N ASN A 167 -8.76 10.30 7.64
CA ASN A 167 -8.65 11.54 6.86
C ASN A 167 -7.21 11.92 6.44
N VAL A 168 -6.32 10.93 6.27
CA VAL A 168 -4.96 11.14 5.77
C VAL A 168 -4.82 10.54 4.37
N ARG A 169 -4.27 11.33 3.44
CA ARG A 169 -4.01 10.86 2.07
C ARG A 169 -2.59 10.36 1.90
N VAL A 170 -2.47 9.24 1.19
CA VAL A 170 -1.20 8.58 0.89
C VAL A 170 -0.91 8.65 -0.61
N ASN A 171 0.28 9.16 -0.96
CA ASN A 171 0.80 9.11 -2.32
C ASN A 171 2.08 8.26 -2.36
N LEU A 172 2.18 7.39 -3.36
CA LEU A 172 3.34 6.51 -3.57
C LEU A 172 4.18 7.01 -4.74
N PHE A 173 5.50 6.92 -4.60
CA PHE A 173 6.47 7.30 -5.61
C PHE A 173 7.43 6.11 -5.84
N PRO A 174 7.52 5.58 -7.07
CA PRO A 174 8.53 4.58 -7.40
C PRO A 174 9.91 5.25 -7.43
N GLN A 175 10.91 4.66 -6.78
CA GLN A 175 12.24 5.30 -6.74
C GLN A 175 13.41 4.32 -6.78
N ASP A 176 13.39 3.23 -5.98
CA ASP A 176 14.61 2.44 -5.76
C ASP A 176 14.37 0.92 -5.96
N ALA A 177 15.30 0.25 -6.67
CA ALA A 177 15.40 -1.21 -6.72
C ALA A 177 16.75 -1.64 -6.14
N ILE A 178 16.74 -2.52 -5.14
CA ILE A 178 17.95 -3.01 -4.46
C ILE A 178 18.08 -4.51 -4.76
N HIS A 179 19.30 -5.03 -4.72
CA HIS A 179 19.53 -6.46 -4.96
C HIS A 179 18.74 -7.32 -3.95
N GLY A 180 17.74 -8.05 -4.43
CA GLY A 180 16.88 -8.92 -3.62
C GLY A 180 15.67 -8.24 -2.97
N SER A 181 15.52 -6.91 -3.05
CA SER A 181 14.34 -6.22 -2.49
C SER A 181 13.95 -4.96 -3.27
N PHE A 182 12.67 -4.62 -3.24
CA PHE A 182 12.12 -3.45 -3.92
C PHE A 182 11.66 -2.41 -2.90
N VAL A 183 11.96 -1.14 -3.15
CA VAL A 183 11.65 -0.04 -2.23
C VAL A 183 10.84 1.06 -2.93
N PHE A 184 9.66 1.36 -2.38
CA PHE A 184 8.81 2.46 -2.82
C PHE A 184 8.80 3.55 -1.76
N ARG A 185 8.96 4.81 -2.15
CA ARG A 185 8.86 5.94 -1.22
C ARG A 185 7.42 6.41 -1.13
N VAL A 186 7.02 6.84 0.06
CA VAL A 186 5.64 7.22 0.37
C VAL A 186 5.62 8.59 1.01
N LYS A 187 4.65 9.40 0.60
CA LYS A 187 4.36 10.70 1.20
C LYS A 187 2.93 10.72 1.71
N THR A 188 2.81 11.00 3.01
CA THR A 188 1.53 11.27 3.66
C THR A 188 1.23 12.78 3.60
N LYS A 189 -0.03 13.14 3.36
CA LYS A 189 -0.54 14.51 3.40
C LYS A 189 -1.85 14.54 4.18
N TYR A 190 -2.02 15.54 5.04
CA TYR A 190 -3.28 15.80 5.72
C TYR A 190 -4.33 16.32 4.73
N GLU A 191 -5.59 15.92 4.90
CA GLU A 191 -6.73 16.48 4.17
C GLU A 191 -7.64 17.28 5.12
N GLY A 192 -8.16 18.42 4.66
CA GLY A 192 -9.07 19.25 5.43
C GLY A 192 -8.48 19.70 6.77
N ASN A 193 -9.17 19.35 7.87
CA ASN A 193 -8.78 19.69 9.24
C ASN A 193 -7.91 18.62 9.92
N ALA A 194 -7.44 17.60 9.18
CA ALA A 194 -6.67 16.50 9.75
C ALA A 194 -5.38 16.99 10.42
N ARG A 195 -5.09 16.40 11.59
CA ARG A 195 -3.98 16.78 12.48
C ARG A 195 -2.98 15.65 12.62
N GLN A 196 -1.89 15.94 13.34
CA GLN A 196 -0.88 14.95 13.71
C GLN A 196 -1.50 13.69 14.35
N GLU A 197 -2.49 13.86 15.23
CA GLU A 197 -3.20 12.77 15.91
C GLU A 197 -3.87 11.79 14.95
N ASP A 198 -4.44 12.27 13.84
CA ASP A 198 -5.08 11.41 12.84
C ASP A 198 -4.06 10.48 12.13
N ARG A 199 -2.86 10.99 11.92
CA ARG A 199 -1.74 10.21 11.38
C ARG A 199 -1.25 9.19 12.40
N ASP A 200 -1.19 9.58 13.67
CA ASP A 200 -0.75 8.69 14.75
C ASP A 200 -1.78 7.55 14.97
N ASN A 201 -3.08 7.82 14.81
CA ASN A 201 -4.13 6.79 14.76
C ASN A 201 -3.92 5.83 13.58
N SER A 202 -3.57 6.34 12.40
CA SER A 202 -3.25 5.49 11.24
C SER A 202 -2.03 4.61 11.51
N TYR A 203 -1.03 5.13 12.23
CA TYR A 203 0.14 4.34 12.63
C TYR A 203 -0.22 3.26 13.64
N SER A 204 -1.14 3.55 14.57
CA SER A 204 -1.69 2.55 15.50
C SER A 204 -2.41 1.45 14.73
N ASP A 205 -3.31 1.80 13.80
CA ASP A 205 -4.04 0.83 12.97
C ASP A 205 -3.07 -0.08 12.16
N LEU A 206 -1.95 0.47 11.65
CA LEU A 206 -0.91 -0.34 10.99
C LEU A 206 -0.18 -1.28 11.95
N LEU A 207 0.11 -0.81 13.16
CA LEU A 207 0.77 -1.63 14.17
C LEU A 207 -0.14 -2.78 14.61
N ASP A 208 -1.42 -2.48 14.79
CA ASP A 208 -2.49 -3.42 15.13
C ASP A 208 -2.69 -4.49 14.06
N PHE A 209 -2.46 -4.16 12.79
CA PHE A 209 -2.46 -5.13 11.69
C PHE A 209 -1.43 -6.26 11.90
N ASN A 210 -0.34 -6.01 12.62
CA ASN A 210 0.68 -7.04 12.91
C ASN A 210 0.24 -8.01 14.03
N ASP A 211 -0.81 -7.69 14.78
CA ASP A 211 -1.33 -8.51 15.87
C ASP A 211 -2.58 -9.27 15.41
N ILE A 212 -2.55 -10.60 15.54
CA ILE A 212 -3.62 -11.48 15.06
C ILE A 212 -4.98 -11.12 15.70
N ASN A 213 -5.00 -10.80 17.00
CA ASN A 213 -6.26 -10.51 17.71
C ASN A 213 -6.83 -9.16 17.28
N ARG A 214 -5.97 -8.15 17.12
CA ARG A 214 -6.40 -6.81 16.68
C ARG A 214 -6.74 -6.77 15.19
N PHE A 215 -6.09 -7.60 14.38
CA PHE A 215 -6.40 -7.73 12.97
C PHE A 215 -7.84 -8.17 12.72
N GLU A 216 -8.40 -9.06 13.55
CA GLU A 216 -9.80 -9.45 13.46
C GLU A 216 -10.74 -8.24 13.66
N GLU A 217 -10.45 -7.36 14.62
CA GLU A 217 -11.20 -6.12 14.83
C GLU A 217 -11.10 -5.16 13.62
N ILE A 218 -9.94 -5.11 12.95
CA ILE A 218 -9.73 -4.29 11.74
C ILE A 218 -10.60 -4.81 10.58
N LEU A 219 -10.70 -6.14 10.43
CA LEU A 219 -11.57 -6.77 9.43
C LEU A 219 -13.05 -6.48 9.71
N ASP A 220 -13.49 -6.60 10.96
CA ASP A 220 -14.89 -6.42 11.36
C ASP A 220 -15.37 -4.97 11.21
N ASN A 221 -14.45 -4.00 11.39
CA ASN A 221 -14.75 -2.59 11.17
C ASN A 221 -14.87 -2.19 9.68
N LYS A 222 -14.85 -3.16 8.74
CA LYS A 222 -15.03 -2.98 7.29
C LYS A 222 -14.08 -1.95 6.65
N SER A 223 -12.97 -1.69 7.32
CA SER A 223 -11.97 -0.72 6.89
C SER A 223 -11.10 -1.25 5.76
N LEU A 224 -11.12 -2.56 5.50
CA LEU A 224 -10.35 -3.24 4.48
C LEU A 224 -11.25 -4.02 3.53
N ASP A 225 -10.85 -4.07 2.26
CA ASP A 225 -11.41 -4.98 1.28
C ASP A 225 -10.88 -6.40 1.56
N ILE A 226 -11.77 -7.31 1.95
CA ILE A 226 -11.40 -8.67 2.40
C ILE A 226 -10.71 -9.44 1.27
N LYS A 227 -11.21 -9.35 0.04
CA LYS A 227 -10.66 -10.05 -1.13
C LYS A 227 -9.25 -9.58 -1.50
N SER A 228 -9.00 -8.28 -1.51
CA SER A 228 -7.68 -7.70 -1.78
C SER A 228 -6.70 -8.03 -0.68
N THR A 229 -7.16 -8.00 0.58
CA THR A 229 -6.36 -8.38 1.75
C THR A 229 -5.99 -9.86 1.67
N TRP A 230 -6.96 -10.73 1.40
CA TRP A 230 -6.72 -12.17 1.16
C TRP A 230 -5.66 -12.38 0.09
N LYS A 231 -5.84 -11.74 -1.08
CA LYS A 231 -4.94 -11.89 -2.23
C LYS A 231 -3.52 -11.42 -1.91
N LEU A 232 -3.38 -10.31 -1.20
CA LEU A 232 -2.10 -9.80 -0.72
C LEU A 232 -1.41 -10.83 0.18
N LEU A 233 -2.09 -11.30 1.22
CA LEU A 233 -1.53 -12.25 2.19
C LEU A 233 -1.18 -13.58 1.51
N HIS A 234 -2.03 -14.06 0.60
CA HIS A 234 -1.79 -15.25 -0.20
C HIS A 234 -0.52 -15.11 -1.04
N LEU A 235 -0.31 -13.97 -1.71
CA LEU A 235 0.91 -13.71 -2.48
C LEU A 235 2.14 -13.64 -1.58
N ILE A 236 2.07 -12.95 -0.44
CA ILE A 236 3.19 -12.88 0.52
C ILE A 236 3.58 -14.30 0.98
N LYS A 237 2.61 -15.13 1.37
CA LYS A 237 2.83 -16.51 1.78
C LYS A 237 3.40 -17.38 0.65
N SER A 238 2.83 -17.26 -0.56
CA SER A 238 3.22 -18.10 -1.71
C SER A 238 4.66 -17.88 -2.16
N TYR A 239 5.15 -16.64 -2.03
CA TYR A 239 6.51 -16.26 -2.44
C TYR A 239 7.50 -16.21 -1.27
N ASN A 240 7.10 -16.67 -0.08
CA ASN A 240 7.85 -16.54 1.17
C ASN A 240 8.38 -15.11 1.35
N GLY A 241 7.52 -14.13 1.09
CA GLY A 241 7.84 -12.73 1.05
C GLY A 241 7.76 -12.06 2.41
N VAL A 242 8.34 -10.86 2.47
CA VAL A 242 8.24 -9.91 3.57
C VAL A 242 7.88 -8.55 2.97
N ILE A 243 6.82 -7.93 3.50
CA ILE A 243 6.43 -6.57 3.13
C ILE A 243 6.39 -5.69 4.38
N GLN A 244 6.99 -4.51 4.27
CA GLN A 244 7.15 -3.59 5.39
C GLN A 244 6.72 -2.18 5.01
N PHE A 245 6.09 -1.48 5.96
CA PHE A 245 5.87 -0.04 5.91
C PHE A 245 6.69 0.62 7.02
N ILE A 246 7.65 1.47 6.65
CA ILE A 246 8.70 1.96 7.54
C ILE A 246 8.65 3.49 7.58
N ASP A 247 8.62 4.07 8.78
CA ASP A 247 8.79 5.51 8.98
C ASP A 247 10.25 5.90 8.75
N GLU A 248 10.49 6.90 7.90
CA GLU A 248 11.85 7.23 7.47
C GLU A 248 12.64 8.01 8.51
N ASN A 249 11.98 8.65 9.47
CA ASN A 249 12.67 9.44 10.50
C ASN A 249 13.10 8.58 11.67
N THR A 250 12.19 7.75 12.17
CA THR A 250 12.39 6.87 13.33
C THR A 250 12.92 5.50 12.94
N THR A 251 12.88 5.15 11.65
CA THR A 251 13.19 3.81 11.12
C THR A 251 12.29 2.69 11.68
N LYS A 252 11.21 3.05 12.40
CA LYS A 252 10.26 2.10 12.97
C LYS A 252 9.47 1.44 11.86
N LYS A 253 9.38 0.11 11.89
CA LYS A 253 8.46 -0.65 11.06
C LYS A 253 7.06 -0.53 11.67
N LEU A 254 6.18 0.18 10.98
CA LEU A 254 4.79 0.35 11.39
C LEU A 254 3.93 -0.86 10.95
N LEU A 255 4.35 -1.53 9.88
CA LEU A 255 3.77 -2.79 9.39
C LEU A 255 4.92 -3.69 8.93
N ASP A 256 4.91 -4.96 9.33
CA ASP A 256 5.92 -5.97 8.97
C ASP A 256 5.24 -7.34 8.80
N ILE A 257 4.81 -7.63 7.58
CA ILE A 257 4.11 -8.88 7.25
C ILE A 257 5.10 -9.81 6.59
N ASN A 258 5.51 -10.84 7.32
CA ASN A 258 6.28 -11.96 6.81
C ASN A 258 5.37 -13.13 6.40
N SER A 259 5.96 -14.17 5.79
CA SER A 259 5.22 -15.35 5.33
C SER A 259 4.47 -16.11 6.45
N GLU A 260 5.00 -16.12 7.67
CA GLU A 260 4.38 -16.81 8.81
C GLU A 260 3.14 -16.05 9.28
N LEU A 261 3.28 -14.76 9.56
CA LEU A 261 2.16 -13.88 9.93
C LEU A 261 1.10 -13.89 8.84
N ALA A 262 1.48 -13.77 7.56
CA ALA A 262 0.54 -13.84 6.44
C ALA A 262 -0.27 -15.15 6.46
N GLY A 263 0.36 -16.27 6.79
CA GLY A 263 -0.32 -17.55 6.94
C GLY A 263 -1.34 -17.58 8.07
N ASN A 264 -1.02 -16.97 9.21
CA ASN A 264 -1.94 -16.89 10.35
C ASN A 264 -3.12 -15.97 10.05
N LEU A 265 -2.86 -14.80 9.46
CA LEU A 265 -3.91 -13.84 9.09
C LEU A 265 -4.84 -14.38 8.01
N LEU A 266 -4.34 -15.18 7.05
CA LEU A 266 -5.17 -15.80 6.02
C LEU A 266 -6.30 -16.65 6.58
N ASN A 267 -6.05 -17.41 7.64
CA ASN A 267 -7.08 -18.25 8.25
C ASN A 267 -8.26 -17.42 8.78
N LEU A 268 -7.98 -16.22 9.30
CA LEU A 268 -9.02 -15.28 9.75
C LEU A 268 -9.79 -14.70 8.57
N VAL A 269 -9.08 -14.30 7.52
CA VAL A 269 -9.70 -13.73 6.30
C VAL A 269 -10.56 -14.78 5.59
N ASP A 270 -10.10 -16.03 5.50
CA ASP A 270 -10.84 -17.14 4.90
C ASP A 270 -12.20 -17.35 5.58
N SER A 271 -12.26 -17.25 6.90
CA SER A 271 -13.53 -17.39 7.64
C SER A 271 -14.58 -16.32 7.30
N LYS A 272 -14.14 -15.17 6.77
CA LYS A 272 -15.02 -14.04 6.39
C LYS A 272 -15.37 -14.03 4.91
N LEU A 273 -14.62 -14.72 4.04
CA LEU A 273 -14.91 -14.76 2.60
C LEU A 273 -16.30 -15.34 2.29
N ASP A 274 -16.77 -16.29 3.09
CA ASP A 274 -18.06 -16.98 2.94
C ASP A 274 -19.30 -16.13 3.31
N SER A 275 -19.10 -14.89 3.77
CA SER A 275 -20.14 -13.90 4.09
C SER A 275 -19.83 -12.51 3.53
N TYR A 276 -18.81 -12.40 2.67
CA TYR A 276 -18.28 -11.13 2.19
C TYR A 276 -18.87 -10.69 0.85
N LEU A 277 -19.20 -9.40 0.73
CA LEU A 277 -19.46 -8.72 -0.54
C LEU A 277 -18.57 -7.49 -0.70
N ASP A 278 -17.88 -7.38 -1.84
CA ASP A 278 -17.27 -6.12 -2.26
C ASP A 278 -18.23 -5.26 -3.09
N SER A 279 -17.84 -4.00 -3.32
CA SER A 279 -18.61 -3.07 -4.14
C SER A 279 -18.73 -3.45 -5.63
N THR A 280 -18.00 -4.43 -6.13
CA THR A 280 -18.17 -4.92 -7.51
C THR A 280 -19.18 -6.06 -7.59
N MET A 281 -19.39 -6.78 -6.48
CA MET A 281 -20.32 -7.91 -6.38
C MET A 281 -21.78 -7.51 -6.20
N VAL A 282 -22.08 -6.22 -5.97
CA VAL A 282 -23.47 -5.77 -5.75
C VAL A 282 -23.94 -4.92 -6.93
N PRO A 283 -25.04 -5.29 -7.60
CA PRO A 283 -25.49 -4.58 -8.79
C PRO A 283 -25.98 -3.16 -8.48
N GLN A 284 -25.89 -2.31 -9.50
CA GLN A 284 -26.30 -0.91 -9.44
C GLN A 284 -27.24 -0.52 -10.59
N ALA A 285 -27.36 -1.35 -11.61
CA ALA A 285 -28.33 -1.19 -12.69
C ALA A 285 -29.69 -1.72 -12.25
N ASN A 286 -30.70 -0.87 -12.16
CA ASN A 286 -32.02 -1.22 -11.61
C ASN A 286 -33.04 -1.72 -12.64
N ASP A 287 -32.70 -1.73 -13.92
CA ASP A 287 -33.63 -2.10 -15.00
C ASP A 287 -33.13 -3.35 -15.74
N LEU A 288 -33.79 -4.49 -15.49
CA LEU A 288 -33.45 -5.77 -16.10
C LEU A 288 -33.71 -5.80 -17.62
N ASP A 289 -34.64 -4.98 -18.12
CA ASP A 289 -34.94 -4.91 -19.55
C ASP A 289 -33.84 -4.13 -20.29
N ARG A 290 -33.25 -3.13 -19.62
CA ARG A 290 -32.03 -2.46 -20.13
C ARG A 290 -30.80 -3.36 -20.09
N ILE A 291 -30.71 -4.34 -19.20
CA ILE A 291 -29.66 -5.37 -19.27
C ILE A 291 -29.79 -6.16 -20.58
N LYS A 292 -31.00 -6.62 -20.92
CA LYS A 292 -31.22 -7.27 -22.22
C LYS A 292 -30.87 -6.34 -23.39
N LYS A 293 -31.34 -5.09 -23.36
CA LYS A 293 -31.01 -4.09 -24.39
C LYS A 293 -29.50 -3.88 -24.54
N TYR A 294 -28.75 -3.85 -23.44
CA TYR A 294 -27.28 -3.76 -23.47
C TYR A 294 -26.67 -4.93 -24.26
N LEU A 295 -27.13 -6.16 -24.01
CA LEU A 295 -26.63 -7.35 -24.72
C LEU A 295 -27.00 -7.31 -26.21
N ASP A 296 -28.21 -6.86 -26.56
CA ASP A 296 -28.68 -6.77 -27.94
C ASP A 296 -27.84 -5.75 -28.75
N ILE A 297 -27.50 -4.60 -28.14
CA ILE A 297 -26.58 -3.61 -28.72
C ILE A 297 -25.18 -4.21 -28.85
N LEU A 298 -24.68 -4.89 -27.82
CA LEU A 298 -23.35 -5.48 -27.84
C LEU A 298 -23.22 -6.55 -28.95
N LYS A 299 -24.27 -7.35 -29.19
CA LYS A 299 -24.30 -8.35 -30.27
C LYS A 299 -24.25 -7.72 -31.66
N SER A 300 -24.89 -6.58 -31.85
CA SER A 300 -25.05 -5.94 -33.15
C SER A 300 -23.92 -4.96 -33.49
N ASP A 301 -23.42 -4.21 -32.52
CA ASP A 301 -22.49 -3.09 -32.74
C ASP A 301 -21.12 -3.26 -32.07
N ASN A 302 -20.91 -4.32 -31.26
CA ASN A 302 -19.74 -4.56 -30.41
C ASN A 302 -19.42 -3.48 -29.35
N VAL A 303 -20.07 -2.32 -29.40
CA VAL A 303 -19.85 -1.20 -28.48
C VAL A 303 -21.20 -0.61 -28.07
N VAL A 304 -21.38 -0.38 -26.77
CA VAL A 304 -22.59 0.23 -26.21
C VAL A 304 -22.34 1.70 -25.92
N THR A 305 -23.14 2.57 -26.50
CA THR A 305 -23.02 4.04 -26.42
C THR A 305 -24.23 4.68 -25.73
N GLU A 306 -24.09 5.94 -25.30
CA GLU A 306 -25.11 6.67 -24.54
C GLU A 306 -26.44 6.79 -25.31
N ASP A 307 -26.34 7.10 -26.59
CA ASP A 307 -27.46 7.27 -27.52
C ASP A 307 -28.24 5.97 -27.73
N ARG A 308 -27.53 4.84 -27.89
CA ARG A 308 -28.20 3.55 -28.13
C ARG A 308 -28.84 2.99 -26.88
N LEU A 309 -28.15 3.02 -25.74
CA LEU A 309 -28.71 2.49 -24.50
C LEU A 309 -29.74 3.44 -23.89
N GLY A 310 -29.58 4.75 -24.08
CA GLY A 310 -30.46 5.81 -23.54
C GLY A 310 -30.12 6.15 -22.09
N VAL A 311 -28.82 6.19 -21.77
CA VAL A 311 -28.28 6.49 -20.43
C VAL A 311 -26.94 7.21 -20.53
N SER A 312 -26.56 7.88 -19.45
CA SER A 312 -25.20 8.44 -19.30
C SER A 312 -24.11 7.36 -19.32
N GLU A 313 -22.88 7.72 -19.71
CA GLU A 313 -21.70 6.85 -19.75
C GLU A 313 -21.45 6.18 -18.39
N ARG A 314 -21.64 6.93 -17.31
CA ARG A 314 -21.57 6.40 -15.94
C ARG A 314 -22.56 5.26 -15.72
N GLN A 315 -23.77 5.37 -16.25
CA GLN A 315 -24.78 4.32 -16.16
C GLN A 315 -24.50 3.16 -17.12
N ILE A 316 -23.89 3.39 -18.30
CA ILE A 316 -23.42 2.30 -19.18
C ILE A 316 -22.50 1.37 -18.40
N ASN A 317 -21.54 1.93 -17.64
CA ASN A 317 -20.66 1.13 -16.79
C ASN A 317 -21.45 0.27 -15.78
N TYR A 318 -22.52 0.81 -15.17
CA TYR A 318 -23.37 0.02 -14.27
C TYR A 318 -24.09 -1.14 -14.95
N TYR A 319 -24.55 -0.97 -16.19
CA TYR A 319 -25.15 -2.05 -16.97
C TYR A 319 -24.12 -3.08 -17.41
N ARG A 320 -22.92 -2.65 -17.81
CA ARG A 320 -21.80 -3.54 -18.10
C ARG A 320 -21.46 -4.39 -16.87
N ASP A 321 -21.27 -3.75 -15.72
CA ASP A 321 -20.90 -4.44 -14.48
C ASP A 321 -22.00 -5.42 -14.03
N ALA A 322 -23.28 -5.06 -14.21
CA ALA A 322 -24.40 -5.98 -13.97
C ALA A 322 -24.41 -7.18 -14.94
N CYS A 323 -24.13 -6.96 -16.23
CA CYS A 323 -23.99 -8.05 -17.20
C CYS A 323 -22.84 -8.99 -16.83
N TYR A 324 -21.73 -8.44 -16.33
CA TYR A 324 -20.59 -9.22 -15.87
C TYR A 324 -20.94 -10.05 -14.64
N LEU A 325 -21.55 -9.43 -13.62
CA LEU A 325 -22.02 -10.09 -12.40
C LEU A 325 -22.95 -11.27 -12.71
N LEU A 326 -23.81 -11.12 -13.72
CA LEU A 326 -24.74 -12.15 -14.16
C LEU A 326 -24.11 -13.18 -15.13
N GLY A 327 -22.79 -13.14 -15.36
CA GLY A 327 -22.08 -14.08 -16.24
C GLY A 327 -22.49 -13.97 -17.72
N LEU A 328 -23.06 -12.84 -18.14
CA LEU A 328 -23.58 -12.63 -19.50
C LEU A 328 -22.52 -12.13 -20.47
N ILE A 329 -21.46 -11.51 -19.94
CA ILE A 329 -20.30 -11.03 -20.69
C ILE A 329 -18.99 -11.44 -20.03
N ASN A 330 -17.91 -11.49 -20.82
CA ASN A 330 -16.56 -11.67 -20.30
C ASN A 330 -15.99 -10.35 -19.79
N GLU A 331 -15.46 -10.33 -18.56
CA GLU A 331 -14.88 -9.13 -17.92
C GLU A 331 -13.78 -8.47 -18.75
N LYS A 332 -12.86 -9.29 -19.28
CA LYS A 332 -11.61 -8.81 -19.90
C LYS A 332 -11.83 -8.27 -21.31
N TYR A 333 -12.77 -8.86 -22.04
CA TYR A 333 -12.94 -8.59 -23.46
C TYR A 333 -14.30 -7.99 -23.82
N ASN A 334 -15.22 -7.87 -22.86
CA ASN A 334 -16.56 -7.32 -23.05
C ASN A 334 -17.33 -7.98 -24.22
N TYR A 335 -17.18 -9.31 -24.38
CA TYR A 335 -17.94 -10.11 -25.36
C TYR A 335 -18.99 -10.97 -24.65
N LEU A 336 -20.08 -11.27 -25.37
CA LEU A 336 -21.15 -12.13 -24.87
C LEU A 336 -20.66 -13.54 -24.56
N THR A 337 -21.07 -14.08 -23.40
CA THR A 337 -20.95 -15.51 -23.09
C THR A 337 -22.02 -16.30 -23.86
N PRO A 338 -21.98 -17.65 -23.85
CA PRO A 338 -23.08 -18.45 -24.40
C PRO A 338 -24.45 -18.12 -23.79
N ILE A 339 -24.49 -17.79 -22.49
CA ILE A 339 -25.71 -17.39 -21.79
C ILE A 339 -26.17 -16.00 -22.25
N GLY A 340 -25.23 -15.04 -22.37
CA GLY A 340 -25.53 -13.72 -22.93
C GLY A 340 -26.11 -13.81 -24.34
N ASN A 341 -25.50 -14.61 -25.22
CA ASN A 341 -26.01 -14.85 -26.57
C ASN A 341 -27.42 -15.44 -26.57
N ARG A 342 -27.69 -16.44 -25.71
CA ARG A 342 -29.03 -17.01 -25.59
C ARG A 342 -30.09 -15.98 -25.21
N ILE A 343 -29.80 -15.06 -24.27
CA ILE A 343 -30.74 -14.00 -23.87
C ILE A 343 -31.06 -13.06 -25.04
N THR A 344 -30.09 -12.77 -25.91
CA THR A 344 -30.34 -11.90 -27.07
C THR A 344 -31.32 -12.51 -28.09
N GLU A 345 -31.43 -13.84 -28.13
CA GLU A 345 -32.29 -14.58 -29.07
C GLU A 345 -33.71 -14.79 -28.54
N ILE A 346 -33.92 -14.60 -27.24
CA ILE A 346 -35.22 -14.73 -26.60
C ILE A 346 -36.01 -13.44 -26.77
N THR A 347 -37.22 -13.55 -27.34
CA THR A 347 -38.17 -12.45 -27.47
C THR A 347 -39.14 -12.37 -26.29
N ASP A 348 -39.45 -13.50 -25.65
CA ASP A 348 -40.36 -13.55 -24.50
C ASP A 348 -39.71 -13.01 -23.23
N GLN A 349 -40.39 -12.05 -22.57
CA GLN A 349 -39.85 -11.40 -21.38
C GLN A 349 -39.67 -12.36 -20.21
N ASN A 350 -40.62 -13.27 -20.01
CA ASN A 350 -40.59 -14.19 -18.88
C ASN A 350 -39.45 -15.20 -19.04
N GLU A 351 -39.18 -15.67 -20.25
CA GLU A 351 -38.10 -16.61 -20.54
C GLU A 351 -36.72 -16.03 -20.23
N TYR A 352 -36.39 -14.82 -20.68
CA TYR A 352 -35.07 -14.26 -20.35
C TYR A 352 -34.98 -13.86 -18.88
N LEU A 353 -36.07 -13.40 -18.26
CA LEU A 353 -36.09 -13.09 -16.83
C LEU A 353 -35.84 -14.35 -15.98
N LYS A 354 -36.31 -15.54 -16.39
CA LYS A 354 -35.98 -16.82 -15.73
C LYS A 354 -34.48 -17.11 -15.77
N ILE A 355 -33.81 -16.79 -16.88
CA ILE A 355 -32.35 -16.94 -17.00
C ILE A 355 -31.65 -15.94 -16.09
N LEU A 356 -32.01 -14.65 -16.14
CA LEU A 356 -31.43 -13.61 -15.30
C LEU A 356 -31.60 -13.91 -13.81
N LYS A 357 -32.77 -14.39 -13.40
CA LYS A 357 -33.06 -14.84 -12.03
C LYS A 357 -32.08 -15.93 -11.59
N ARG A 358 -31.92 -16.99 -12.40
CA ARG A 358 -31.00 -18.08 -12.10
C ARG A 358 -29.54 -17.63 -12.08
N GLN A 359 -29.14 -16.70 -12.96
CA GLN A 359 -27.79 -16.14 -12.91
C GLN A 359 -27.58 -15.30 -11.64
N PHE A 360 -28.57 -14.51 -11.23
CA PHE A 360 -28.49 -13.74 -9.99
C PHE A 360 -28.39 -14.65 -8.76
N GLU A 361 -29.19 -15.71 -8.68
CA GLU A 361 -29.11 -16.71 -7.60
C GLU A 361 -27.73 -17.36 -7.46
N ASN A 362 -27.03 -17.55 -8.59
CA ASN A 362 -25.69 -18.12 -8.62
C ASN A 362 -24.57 -17.07 -8.47
N SER A 363 -24.90 -15.78 -8.46
CA SER A 363 -23.92 -14.73 -8.15
C SER A 363 -23.63 -14.70 -6.65
N GLU A 364 -22.47 -14.19 -6.25
CA GLU A 364 -22.09 -14.07 -4.84
C GLU A 364 -23.14 -13.29 -4.03
N CYS A 365 -23.63 -12.17 -4.58
CA CYS A 365 -24.65 -11.36 -3.92
C CYS A 365 -25.98 -12.09 -3.76
N GLY A 366 -26.47 -12.76 -4.80
CA GLY A 366 -27.73 -13.49 -4.71
C GLY A 366 -27.64 -14.70 -3.78
N TYR A 367 -26.56 -15.48 -3.89
CA TYR A 367 -26.29 -16.63 -3.04
C TYR A 367 -26.22 -16.25 -1.55
N LEU A 368 -25.41 -15.23 -1.21
CA LEU A 368 -25.26 -14.80 0.18
C LEU A 368 -26.55 -14.21 0.75
N TRP A 369 -27.32 -13.47 -0.06
CA TRP A 369 -28.58 -12.91 0.41
C TRP A 369 -29.60 -14.02 0.73
N MET A 370 -29.70 -15.03 -0.14
CA MET A 370 -30.53 -16.23 0.10
C MET A 370 -30.07 -17.00 1.34
N LYS A 371 -28.75 -17.20 1.50
CA LYS A 371 -28.14 -17.89 2.64
C LYS A 371 -28.48 -17.20 3.96
N ASN A 372 -28.43 -15.87 4.01
CA ASN A 372 -28.73 -15.08 5.21
C ASN A 372 -30.18 -15.18 5.66
N GLN A 373 -31.11 -15.47 4.75
CA GLN A 373 -32.52 -15.72 5.07
C GLN A 373 -32.90 -17.20 5.09
N GLN A 374 -31.93 -18.10 4.88
CA GLN A 374 -32.13 -19.55 4.86
C GLN A 374 -33.18 -19.99 3.82
N VAL A 375 -33.22 -19.33 2.66
CA VAL A 375 -34.13 -19.65 1.56
C VAL A 375 -33.39 -20.34 0.41
N ALA A 376 -34.08 -21.19 -0.35
CA ALA A 376 -33.49 -21.93 -1.47
C ALA A 376 -33.58 -21.20 -2.83
N THR A 377 -34.39 -20.16 -2.92
CA THR A 377 -34.66 -19.39 -4.15
C THR A 377 -34.87 -17.92 -3.80
N ILE A 378 -34.43 -17.02 -4.69
CA ILE A 378 -34.53 -15.56 -4.47
C ILE A 378 -35.99 -15.09 -4.46
N LEU A 379 -36.92 -15.92 -4.93
CA LEU A 379 -38.36 -15.63 -4.91
C LEU A 379 -38.93 -15.62 -3.48
N ASP A 380 -38.32 -16.37 -2.57
CA ASP A 380 -38.79 -16.51 -1.19
C ASP A 380 -38.18 -15.47 -0.24
N ILE A 381 -37.25 -14.65 -0.75
CA ILE A 381 -36.56 -13.64 0.04
C ILE A 381 -37.49 -12.47 0.36
N ASP A 382 -37.31 -11.86 1.54
CA ASP A 382 -37.88 -10.54 1.84
C ASP A 382 -37.06 -9.44 1.12
N PRO A 383 -37.61 -8.75 0.11
CA PRO A 383 -36.89 -7.69 -0.60
C PRO A 383 -36.56 -6.48 0.28
N ASP A 384 -37.30 -6.26 1.38
CA ASP A 384 -37.09 -5.11 2.27
C ASP A 384 -35.87 -5.28 3.18
N SER A 385 -35.39 -6.52 3.35
CA SER A 385 -34.13 -6.82 4.06
C SER A 385 -32.86 -6.34 3.32
N ALA A 386 -32.96 -5.92 2.06
CA ALA A 386 -31.80 -5.68 1.18
C ALA A 386 -30.81 -4.66 1.76
N GLU A 387 -31.30 -3.60 2.41
CA GLU A 387 -30.43 -2.57 3.00
C GLU A 387 -29.63 -3.14 4.18
N GLN A 388 -30.31 -3.82 5.10
CA GLN A 388 -29.67 -4.43 6.26
C GLN A 388 -28.67 -5.50 5.83
N PHE A 389 -29.04 -6.35 4.87
CA PHE A 389 -28.15 -7.35 4.28
C PHE A 389 -26.84 -6.71 3.76
N LEU A 390 -26.95 -5.62 2.99
CA LEU A 390 -25.75 -4.93 2.47
C LEU A 390 -24.96 -4.24 3.59
N LEU A 391 -25.63 -3.65 4.57
CA LEU A 391 -24.95 -3.04 5.73
C LEU A 391 -24.20 -4.08 6.57
N ASP A 392 -24.66 -5.32 6.62
CA ASP A 392 -24.03 -6.40 7.39
C ASP A 392 -22.92 -7.10 6.60
N ASN A 393 -23.09 -7.30 5.29
CA ASN A 393 -22.24 -8.21 4.51
C ASN A 393 -21.33 -7.49 3.50
N ALA A 394 -21.65 -6.27 3.08
CA ALA A 394 -20.84 -5.54 2.13
C ALA A 394 -19.78 -4.66 2.84
N SER A 395 -18.52 -4.73 2.42
CA SER A 395 -17.46 -3.79 2.85
C SER A 395 -17.12 -2.82 1.73
N GLY A 396 -16.66 -1.62 2.11
CA GLY A 396 -16.34 -0.56 1.13
C GLY A 396 -17.56 0.15 0.52
N LEU A 397 -18.79 -0.14 0.96
CA LEU A 397 -19.98 0.64 0.62
C LEU A 397 -20.29 1.63 1.76
N SER A 398 -20.42 2.91 1.43
CA SER A 398 -20.99 3.89 2.37
C SER A 398 -22.48 3.63 2.58
N ASN A 399 -23.04 4.04 3.71
CA ASN A 399 -24.48 3.88 4.01
C ASN A 399 -25.39 4.39 2.88
N THR A 400 -25.04 5.52 2.26
CA THR A 400 -25.77 6.08 1.12
C THR A 400 -25.68 5.19 -0.13
N THR A 401 -24.52 4.57 -0.37
CA THR A 401 -24.32 3.63 -1.47
C THR A 401 -25.05 2.32 -1.24
N SER A 402 -25.03 1.80 0.00
CA SER A 402 -25.77 0.60 0.41
C SER A 402 -27.26 0.77 0.18
N ARG A 403 -27.87 1.87 0.62
CA ARG A 403 -29.29 2.20 0.35
C ARG A 403 -29.63 2.18 -1.14
N ARG A 404 -28.82 2.86 -1.94
CA ARG A 404 -29.07 2.99 -3.38
C ARG A 404 -29.00 1.62 -4.09
N ARG A 405 -28.08 0.74 -3.65
CA ARG A 405 -27.96 -0.61 -4.20
C ARG A 405 -29.01 -1.58 -3.64
N ALA A 406 -29.42 -1.42 -2.40
CA ALA A 406 -30.56 -2.14 -1.83
C ALA A 406 -31.84 -1.89 -2.63
N SER A 407 -32.07 -0.65 -3.07
CA SER A 407 -33.18 -0.34 -3.98
C SER A 407 -33.08 -1.10 -5.31
N THR A 408 -31.88 -1.27 -5.86
CA THR A 408 -31.65 -2.08 -7.08
C THR A 408 -32.00 -3.54 -6.84
N LEU A 409 -31.49 -4.13 -5.74
CA LEU A 409 -31.78 -5.51 -5.35
C LEU A 409 -33.28 -5.75 -5.17
N LYS A 410 -33.96 -4.84 -4.46
CA LYS A 410 -35.41 -4.88 -4.27
C LYS A 410 -36.15 -4.90 -5.60
N ILE A 411 -35.80 -4.00 -6.53
CA ILE A 411 -36.43 -3.94 -7.85
C ILE A 411 -36.24 -5.24 -8.63
N TRP A 412 -35.02 -5.80 -8.64
CA TRP A 412 -34.73 -7.06 -9.33
C TRP A 412 -35.58 -8.19 -8.78
N VAL A 413 -35.59 -8.37 -7.46
CA VAL A 413 -36.36 -9.43 -6.80
C VAL A 413 -37.86 -9.25 -7.04
N THR A 414 -38.40 -8.03 -6.90
CA THR A 414 -39.81 -7.76 -7.21
C THR A 414 -40.14 -8.15 -8.64
N LYS A 415 -39.28 -7.83 -9.61
CA LYS A 415 -39.46 -8.21 -11.01
C LYS A 415 -39.35 -9.73 -11.22
N PHE A 416 -38.46 -10.42 -10.51
CA PHE A 416 -38.39 -11.88 -10.56
C PHE A 416 -39.63 -12.56 -9.95
N LYS A 417 -40.28 -11.94 -8.95
CA LYS A 417 -41.53 -12.46 -8.40
C LYS A 417 -42.71 -12.34 -9.36
N THR A 418 -42.65 -11.49 -10.40
CA THR A 418 -43.76 -11.37 -11.39
C THR A 418 -43.78 -12.47 -12.43
N ILE A 419 -42.73 -13.30 -12.52
CA ILE A 419 -42.61 -14.38 -13.51
C ILE A 419 -42.96 -15.77 -12.92
N GLN A 420 -43.66 -15.80 -11.77
CA GLN A 420 -44.19 -17.00 -11.12
C GLN A 420 -45.32 -17.64 -11.92
#